data_AF-A0AAW9BAG0-F1
#
_entry.id   AF-A0AAW9BAG0-F1
#
_cell.length_a   1.000
_cell.length_b   1.000
_cell.length_c   1.000
_cell.angle_alpha   90.00
_cell.angle_beta   90.00
_cell.angle_gamma   90.00
#
_symmetry.space_group_name_H-M   'P 1'
#
loop_
_entity.id
_entity.type
_entity.pdbx_description
1 polymer ?
#
loop_
_entity_poly.entity_id
_entity_poly.type
_entity_poly.pdbx_seq_one_letter_code
_entity_poly.pdbx_strand_id
1 'polypeptide(L)'
;IGPIGFLGLQISYALNSLFGFPDNFITQSMVIVAAIVMYTLSALSGVSKGIQLVSRYNIILSVLLIGYILFFGPTSFIIDGYVQGVGRMVDNFFPMALYRGDTGWLSWWTVFFWGWFIGYGPMMAIFIARISRGRTIRQLILSISIAAPLITCFWFSIVGGSGLAFELANPGLI
;
A
#
# COMPACT_ATOMS: atom_id res chain seq x y z
N ILE A 1 3.36 10.30 -9.78
CA ILE A 1 2.64 11.54 -9.41
C ILE A 1 1.33 11.24 -8.67
N GLY A 2 0.46 10.33 -9.17
CA GLY A 2 -0.78 9.91 -8.47
C GLY A 2 -0.68 9.57 -6.97
N PRO A 3 0.30 8.78 -6.50
CA PRO A 3 0.46 8.43 -5.09
C PRO A 3 0.71 9.63 -4.17
N ILE A 4 1.36 10.69 -4.67
CA ILE A 4 1.66 11.88 -3.87
C ILE A 4 0.36 12.60 -3.48
N GLY A 5 -0.62 12.61 -4.38
CA GLY A 5 -1.96 13.15 -4.10
C GLY A 5 -2.67 12.34 -3.01
N PHE A 6 -2.78 11.01 -3.18
CA PHE A 6 -3.44 10.15 -2.19
C PHE A 6 -2.79 10.22 -0.81
N LEU A 7 -1.45 10.22 -0.75
CA LEU A 7 -0.71 10.31 0.51
C LEU A 7 -0.85 11.70 1.15
N GLY A 8 -0.92 12.76 0.35
CA GLY A 8 -1.19 14.12 0.85
C GLY A 8 -2.55 14.23 1.54
N LEU A 9 -3.59 13.64 0.94
CA LEU A 9 -4.92 13.56 1.55
C LEU A 9 -4.91 12.75 2.85
N GLN A 10 -4.23 11.59 2.86
CA GLN A 10 -4.13 10.76 4.07
C GLN A 10 -3.44 11.48 5.24
N ILE A 11 -2.38 12.24 4.95
CA ILE A 11 -1.69 13.04 5.99
C ILE A 11 -2.60 14.15 6.50
N SER A 12 -3.33 14.85 5.62
CA SER A 12 -4.29 15.88 6.01
C SER A 12 -5.37 15.32 6.95
N TYR A 13 -5.94 14.17 6.60
CA TYR A 13 -6.88 13.44 7.45
C TYR A 13 -6.28 13.05 8.81
N ALA A 14 -5.03 12.56 8.82
CA ALA A 14 -4.34 12.21 10.07
C ALA A 14 -4.08 13.45 10.95
N LEU A 15 -3.70 14.59 10.35
CA LEU A 15 -3.52 15.85 11.06
C LEU A 15 -4.82 16.34 11.69
N ASN A 16 -5.95 16.17 10.99
CA ASN A 16 -7.26 16.47 11.53
C ASN A 16 -7.60 15.56 12.71
N SER A 17 -7.45 14.25 12.53
CA SER A 17 -7.83 13.25 13.54
C SER A 17 -6.97 13.32 14.81
N LEU A 18 -5.69 13.66 14.70
CA LEU A 18 -4.73 13.66 15.82
C LEU A 18 -4.57 15.03 16.48
N PHE A 19 -4.60 16.11 15.71
CA PHE A 19 -4.26 17.46 16.18
C PHE A 19 -5.36 18.50 15.91
N GLY A 20 -6.46 18.13 15.26
CA GLY A 20 -7.59 19.02 14.99
C GLY A 20 -7.38 20.00 13.83
N PHE A 21 -6.33 19.84 13.01
CA PHE A 21 -6.14 20.70 11.84
C PHE A 21 -7.27 20.50 10.82
N PRO A 22 -7.84 21.55 10.20
CA PRO A 22 -8.90 21.36 9.20
C PRO A 22 -8.44 20.49 8.01
N ASP A 23 -9.19 19.45 7.67
CA ASP A 23 -8.97 18.69 6.42
C ASP A 23 -9.65 19.40 5.25
N ASN A 24 -8.94 20.36 4.67
CA ASN A 24 -9.41 21.14 3.53
C ASN A 24 -8.32 21.29 2.47
N PHE A 25 -8.70 21.85 1.33
CA PHE A 25 -7.80 22.02 0.18
C PHE A 25 -6.50 22.76 0.53
N ILE A 26 -6.53 23.70 1.49
CA ILE A 26 -5.35 24.48 1.89
C ILE A 26 -4.37 23.57 2.63
N THR A 27 -4.84 22.84 3.65
CA THR A 27 -4.02 21.88 4.41
C THR A 27 -3.42 20.82 3.49
N GLN A 28 -4.24 20.24 2.60
CA GLN A 28 -3.80 19.23 1.64
C GLN A 28 -2.72 19.77 0.69
N SER A 29 -2.92 20.98 0.16
CA SER A 29 -1.94 21.64 -0.72
C SER A 29 -0.63 21.94 0.01
N MET A 30 -0.69 22.42 1.25
CA MET A 30 0.50 22.69 2.06
C MET A 30 1.32 21.41 2.32
N VAL A 31 0.65 20.31 2.67
CA VAL A 31 1.29 19.01 2.88
C VAL A 31 1.98 18.53 1.60
N ILE A 32 1.33 18.63 0.45
CA ILE A 32 1.90 18.22 -0.84
C ILE A 32 3.12 19.09 -1.19
N VAL A 33 3.02 20.40 -1.04
CA VAL A 33 4.15 21.32 -1.29
C VAL A 33 5.32 21.00 -0.37
N ALA A 34 5.07 20.79 0.92
CA ALA A 34 6.11 20.40 1.87
C ALA A 34 6.79 19.08 1.46
N ALA A 35 6.01 18.07 1.05
CA ALA A 35 6.53 16.79 0.57
C ALA A 35 7.41 16.95 -0.69
N ILE A 36 6.99 17.80 -1.64
CA ILE A 36 7.77 18.10 -2.86
C ILE A 36 9.09 18.79 -2.50
N VAL A 37 9.09 19.75 -1.57
CA VAL A 37 10.29 20.45 -1.11
C VAL A 37 11.26 19.46 -0.45
N MET A 38 10.78 18.62 0.47
CA MET A 38 11.61 17.59 1.11
C MET A 38 12.21 16.61 0.09
N TYR A 39 11.40 16.14 -0.86
CA TYR A 39 11.88 15.26 -1.93
C TYR A 39 12.95 15.94 -2.80
N THR A 40 12.75 17.21 -3.15
CA THR A 40 13.68 17.99 -3.96
C THR A 40 15.02 18.17 -3.23
N LEU A 41 15.00 18.53 -1.95
CA LEU A 41 16.19 18.65 -1.11
C LEU A 41 16.91 17.29 -0.96
N SER A 42 16.17 16.20 -0.81
CA SER A 42 16.74 14.85 -0.77
C SER A 42 17.39 14.45 -2.10
N ALA A 43 16.84 14.87 -3.24
CA ALA A 43 17.42 14.58 -4.54
C ALA A 43 18.72 15.39 -4.76
N LEU A 44 18.77 16.64 -4.30
CA LEU A 44 19.92 17.54 -4.44
C LEU A 44 21.11 17.17 -3.52
N SER A 45 20.84 16.62 -2.32
CA SER A 45 21.86 16.26 -1.32
C SER A 45 22.63 14.97 -1.61
N GLY A 46 22.38 14.33 -2.76
CA GLY A 46 23.00 13.07 -3.18
C GLY A 46 22.02 11.91 -3.09
N VAL A 47 21.43 11.59 -4.24
CA VAL A 47 20.38 10.57 -4.46
C VAL A 47 20.66 9.23 -3.76
N SER A 48 21.91 8.79 -3.67
CA SER A 48 22.23 7.48 -3.11
C SER A 48 22.08 7.39 -1.59
N LYS A 49 22.58 8.38 -0.83
CA LYS A 49 22.58 8.32 0.64
C LYS A 49 21.24 8.71 1.24
N GLY A 50 20.60 9.77 0.73
CA GLY A 50 19.32 10.26 1.23
C GLY A 50 18.19 9.23 1.06
N ILE A 51 18.04 8.69 -0.16
CA ILE A 51 17.00 7.69 -0.45
C ILE A 51 17.22 6.40 0.35
N GLN A 52 18.47 5.96 0.52
CA GLN A 52 18.76 4.75 1.29
C GLN A 52 18.40 4.92 2.78
N LEU A 53 18.69 6.09 3.37
CA LEU A 53 18.36 6.38 4.77
C LEU A 53 16.85 6.38 4.99
N VAL A 54 16.12 7.14 4.16
CA VAL A 54 14.66 7.25 4.24
C VAL A 54 14.00 5.88 4.00
N SER A 55 14.48 5.12 3.01
CA SER A 55 13.99 3.77 2.72
C SER A 55 14.20 2.82 3.90
N ARG A 56 15.37 2.87 4.57
CA ARG A 56 15.65 2.02 5.74
C ARG A 56 14.69 2.32 6.89
N TYR A 57 14.49 3.60 7.22
CA TYR A 57 13.52 3.99 8.27
C TYR A 57 12.10 3.59 7.90
N ASN A 58 11.69 3.77 6.64
CA ASN A 58 10.37 3.34 6.18
C ASN A 58 10.15 1.84 6.44
N ILE A 59 11.10 0.98 6.07
CA ILE A 59 10.97 -0.46 6.32
C ILE A 59 10.89 -0.78 7.81
N ILE A 60 11.72 -0.15 8.65
CA ILE A 60 11.68 -0.35 10.11
C ILE A 60 10.32 0.07 10.67
N LEU A 61 9.82 1.25 10.30
CA LEU A 61 8.53 1.76 10.76
C LEU A 61 7.37 0.88 10.28
N SER A 62 7.40 0.42 9.03
CA SER A 62 6.39 -0.50 8.50
C SER A 62 6.36 -1.82 9.27
N VAL A 63 7.52 -2.41 9.57
CA VAL A 63 7.60 -3.66 10.35
C VAL A 63 7.12 -3.44 11.78
N LEU A 64 7.50 -2.33 12.42
CA LEU A 64 7.01 -1.98 13.75
C LEU A 64 5.50 -1.78 13.78
N LEU A 65 4.94 -1.09 12.78
CA LEU A 65 3.50 -0.87 12.66
C LEU A 65 2.75 -2.20 12.46
N ILE A 66 3.22 -3.05 11.56
CA ILE A 66 2.66 -4.39 11.35
C ILE A 66 2.70 -5.18 12.65
N GLY A 67 3.85 -5.22 13.33
CA GLY A 67 4.00 -5.92 14.59
C GLY A 67 3.05 -5.39 15.66
N TYR A 68 2.95 -4.07 15.78
CA TYR A 68 2.05 -3.44 16.73
C TYR A 68 0.58 -3.83 16.49
N ILE A 69 0.08 -3.66 15.26
CA ILE A 69 -1.31 -4.01 14.94
C ILE A 69 -1.56 -5.51 15.11
N LEU A 70 -0.59 -6.35 14.74
CA LEU A 70 -0.74 -7.79 14.84
C LEU A 70 -0.81 -8.27 16.30
N PHE A 71 0.01 -7.72 17.20
CA PHE A 71 0.06 -8.17 18.61
C PHE A 71 -0.94 -7.46 19.53
N PHE A 72 -1.31 -6.21 19.23
CA PHE A 72 -2.25 -5.42 20.04
C PHE A 72 -3.64 -5.30 19.43
N GLY A 73 -3.82 -5.73 18.17
CA GLY A 73 -5.10 -5.82 17.49
C GLY A 73 -5.73 -7.23 17.58
N PRO A 74 -6.75 -7.52 16.76
CA PRO A 74 -7.46 -8.79 16.77
C PRO A 74 -6.67 -9.89 16.04
N THR A 75 -5.59 -10.37 16.65
CA THR A 75 -4.61 -11.29 16.03
C THR A 75 -5.25 -12.52 15.38
N SER A 76 -6.15 -13.21 16.09
CA SER A 76 -6.81 -14.42 15.57
C SER A 76 -7.62 -14.11 14.33
N PHE A 77 -8.41 -13.04 14.35
CA PHE A 77 -9.21 -12.60 13.21
C PHE A 77 -8.33 -12.25 11.99
N ILE A 78 -7.20 -11.58 12.22
CA ILE A 78 -6.25 -11.24 11.15
C ILE A 78 -5.65 -12.50 10.51
N ILE A 79 -5.20 -13.47 11.32
CA ILE A 79 -4.57 -14.70 10.83
C ILE A 79 -5.59 -15.57 10.09
N ASP A 80 -6.77 -15.77 10.67
CA ASP A 80 -7.86 -16.53 10.04
C ASP A 80 -8.32 -15.86 8.74
N GLY A 81 -8.47 -14.53 8.78
CA GLY A 81 -8.81 -13.71 7.62
C GLY A 81 -7.76 -13.77 6.51
N TYR A 82 -6.48 -13.84 6.85
CA TYR A 82 -5.40 -14.00 5.88
C TYR A 82 -5.49 -15.35 5.15
N VAL A 83 -5.59 -16.45 5.89
CA VAL A 83 -5.66 -17.79 5.30
C VAL A 83 -6.92 -17.94 4.43
N GLN A 84 -8.08 -17.50 4.94
CA GLN A 84 -9.32 -17.52 4.18
C GLN A 84 -9.28 -16.58 2.97
N GLY A 85 -8.72 -15.38 3.13
CA GLY A 85 -8.60 -14.39 2.07
C GLY A 85 -7.75 -14.90 0.90
N VAL A 86 -6.59 -15.49 1.18
CA VAL A 86 -5.74 -16.11 0.16
C VAL A 86 -6.44 -17.29 -0.50
N GLY A 87 -7.10 -18.15 0.29
CA GLY A 87 -7.89 -19.27 -0.26
C GLY A 87 -8.99 -18.81 -1.21
N ARG A 88 -9.79 -17.80 -0.80
CA ARG A 88 -10.84 -17.21 -1.64
C ARG A 88 -10.28 -16.53 -2.88
N MET A 89 -9.14 -15.85 -2.79
CA MET A 89 -8.48 -15.21 -3.93
C MET A 89 -8.14 -16.24 -5.02
N VAL A 90 -7.62 -17.40 -4.63
CA VAL A 90 -7.30 -18.49 -5.56
C VAL A 90 -8.58 -19.08 -6.15
N ASP A 91 -9.56 -19.38 -5.32
CA ASP A 91 -10.84 -19.97 -5.73
C ASP A 91 -11.62 -19.06 -6.71
N ASN A 92 -11.60 -17.75 -6.44
CA ASN A 92 -12.35 -16.76 -7.22
C ASN A 92 -11.50 -16.04 -8.28
N PHE A 93 -10.29 -16.52 -8.58
CA PHE A 93 -9.38 -15.85 -9.50
C PHE A 93 -10.01 -15.63 -10.88
N PHE A 94 -10.52 -16.69 -11.51
CA PHE A 94 -11.12 -16.59 -12.86
C PHE A 94 -12.43 -15.79 -12.88
N PRO A 95 -13.39 -16.02 -11.96
CA PRO A 95 -14.59 -15.19 -11.88
C PRO A 95 -14.27 -13.70 -11.76
N MET A 96 -13.32 -13.32 -10.89
CA MET A 96 -12.92 -11.92 -10.73
C MET A 96 -12.19 -11.36 -11.96
N ALA A 97 -11.29 -12.14 -12.56
CA ALA A 97 -10.54 -11.70 -13.75
C ALA A 97 -11.45 -11.42 -14.97
N LEU A 98 -12.57 -12.13 -15.06
CA LEU A 98 -13.53 -12.02 -16.16
C LEU A 98 -14.79 -11.23 -15.81
N TYR A 99 -14.87 -10.68 -14.60
CA TYR A 99 -16.06 -9.98 -14.14
C TYR A 99 -16.36 -8.75 -15.00
N ARG A 100 -17.61 -8.64 -15.45
CA ARG A 100 -18.15 -7.52 -16.25
C ARG A 100 -19.56 -7.06 -15.80
N GLY A 101 -20.02 -7.53 -14.64
CA GLY A 101 -21.41 -7.35 -14.20
C GLY A 101 -21.77 -5.92 -13.76
N ASP A 102 -20.81 -5.19 -13.19
CA ASP A 102 -20.99 -3.80 -12.75
C ASP A 102 -19.84 -2.94 -13.30
N THR A 103 -20.14 -2.18 -14.35
CA THR A 103 -19.16 -1.30 -15.01
C THR A 103 -18.79 -0.09 -14.15
N GLY A 104 -19.68 0.39 -13.28
CA GLY A 104 -19.42 1.49 -12.37
C GLY A 104 -18.41 1.08 -11.30
N TRP A 105 -18.67 -0.03 -10.62
CA TRP A 105 -17.76 -0.58 -9.62
C TRP A 105 -16.41 -0.97 -10.23
N LEU A 106 -16.42 -1.61 -11.41
CA LEU A 106 -15.20 -1.96 -12.14
C LEU A 106 -14.35 -0.73 -12.47
N SER A 107 -14.98 0.38 -12.85
CA SER A 107 -14.28 1.62 -13.20
C SER A 107 -13.53 2.21 -12.01
N TRP A 108 -14.17 2.24 -10.83
CA TRP A 108 -13.58 2.81 -9.60
C TRP A 108 -12.50 1.93 -8.97
N TRP A 109 -12.56 0.61 -9.18
CA TRP A 109 -11.62 -0.34 -8.57
C TRP A 109 -10.70 -0.97 -9.61
N THR A 110 -11.21 -1.98 -10.33
CA THR A 110 -10.38 -2.87 -11.15
C THR A 110 -9.67 -2.09 -12.26
N VAL A 111 -10.41 -1.32 -13.06
CA VAL A 111 -9.87 -0.56 -14.20
C VAL A 111 -8.93 0.54 -13.72
N PHE A 112 -9.28 1.24 -12.65
CA PHE A 112 -8.43 2.24 -12.02
C PHE A 112 -7.06 1.67 -11.61
N PHE A 113 -7.05 0.55 -10.88
CA PHE A 113 -5.80 -0.10 -10.45
C PHE A 113 -4.99 -0.68 -11.62
N TRP A 114 -5.64 -1.25 -12.63
CA TRP A 114 -4.96 -1.67 -13.86
C TRP A 114 -4.26 -0.49 -14.55
N GLY A 115 -4.96 0.63 -14.74
CA GLY A 115 -4.40 1.85 -15.32
C GLY A 115 -3.22 2.39 -14.52
N TRP A 116 -3.34 2.41 -13.19
CA TRP A 116 -2.25 2.79 -12.29
C TRP A 116 -1.04 1.88 -12.47
N PHE A 117 -1.20 0.57 -12.34
CA PHE A 117 -0.08 -0.37 -12.35
C PHE A 117 0.63 -0.41 -13.71
N ILE A 118 -0.12 -0.32 -14.82
CA ILE A 118 0.48 -0.20 -16.16
C ILE A 118 1.31 1.08 -16.26
N GLY A 119 0.80 2.22 -15.74
CA GLY A 119 1.54 3.48 -15.72
C GLY A 119 2.86 3.42 -14.93
N TYR A 120 2.90 2.64 -13.84
CA TYR A 120 4.12 2.44 -13.03
C TYR A 120 5.03 1.31 -13.52
N GLY A 121 4.52 0.42 -14.37
CA GLY A 121 5.19 -0.79 -14.84
C GLY A 121 6.60 -0.55 -15.38
N PRO A 122 6.83 0.40 -16.32
CA PRO A 122 8.16 0.61 -16.90
C PRO A 122 9.23 1.01 -15.88
N MET A 123 8.88 1.91 -14.95
CA MET A 123 9.81 2.36 -13.91
C MET A 123 10.19 1.20 -12.98
N MET A 124 9.19 0.41 -12.57
CA MET A 124 9.41 -0.72 -11.67
C MET A 124 10.18 -1.85 -12.35
N ALA A 125 9.94 -2.12 -13.64
CA ALA A 125 10.68 -3.10 -14.42
C ALA A 125 12.18 -2.78 -14.49
N ILE A 126 12.54 -1.51 -14.75
CA ILE A 126 13.95 -1.07 -14.75
C ILE A 126 14.57 -1.23 -13.37
N PHE A 127 13.85 -0.81 -12.32
CA PHE A 127 14.33 -0.93 -10.94
C PHE A 127 14.61 -2.40 -10.56
N ILE A 128 13.64 -3.29 -10.80
CA ILE A 128 13.74 -4.72 -10.52
C ILE A 128 14.90 -5.34 -11.31
N ALA A 129 15.06 -5.01 -12.59
CA ALA A 129 16.15 -5.51 -13.41
C ALA A 129 17.53 -5.12 -12.83
N ARG A 130 17.67 -3.88 -12.34
CA ARG A 130 18.93 -3.38 -11.74
C ARG A 130 19.28 -4.12 -10.44
N ILE A 131 18.31 -4.38 -9.57
CA ILE A 131 18.55 -5.05 -8.28
C ILE A 131 18.60 -6.57 -8.36
N SER A 132 18.29 -7.16 -9.52
CA SER A 132 18.20 -8.62 -9.71
C SER A 132 19.45 -9.24 -10.35
N ARG A 133 20.58 -8.51 -10.39
CA ARG A 133 21.84 -9.00 -10.96
C ARG A 133 22.28 -10.29 -10.26
N GLY A 134 22.55 -11.34 -11.05
CA GLY A 134 22.98 -12.65 -10.53
C GLY A 134 21.84 -13.60 -10.11
N ARG A 135 20.57 -13.20 -10.25
CA ARG A 135 19.42 -14.09 -10.03
C ARG A 135 19.01 -14.83 -11.30
N THR A 136 18.51 -16.04 -11.14
CA THR A 136 17.87 -16.77 -12.25
C THR A 136 16.49 -16.19 -12.55
N ILE A 137 16.02 -16.36 -13.79
CA ILE A 137 14.66 -15.94 -14.20
C ILE A 137 13.59 -16.61 -13.31
N ARG A 138 13.79 -17.89 -12.94
CA ARG A 138 12.86 -18.62 -12.06
C ARG A 138 12.75 -17.95 -10.68
N GLN A 139 13.89 -17.61 -10.06
CA GLN A 139 13.88 -16.94 -8.75
C GLN A 139 13.19 -15.57 -8.82
N LEU A 140 13.43 -14.84 -9.91
CA LEU A 140 12.80 -13.55 -10.16
C LEU A 140 11.27 -13.67 -10.22
N ILE A 141 10.77 -14.58 -11.06
CA ILE A 141 9.33 -14.81 -11.24
C ILE A 141 8.69 -15.25 -9.92
N LEU A 142 9.27 -16.22 -9.19
CA LEU A 142 8.69 -16.67 -7.92
C LEU A 142 8.67 -15.56 -6.86
N SER A 143 9.71 -14.74 -6.80
CA SER A 143 9.79 -13.64 -5.83
C SER A 143 8.74 -12.56 -6.12
N ILE A 144 8.54 -12.19 -7.39
CA ILE A 144 7.65 -11.10 -7.79
C ILE A 144 6.20 -11.57 -7.90
N SER A 145 5.96 -12.75 -8.45
CA SER A 145 4.61 -13.24 -8.76
C SER A 145 3.98 -14.02 -7.60
N ILE A 146 4.77 -14.51 -6.64
CA ILE A 146 4.25 -15.29 -5.51
C ILE A 146 4.56 -14.59 -4.18
N ALA A 147 5.85 -14.38 -3.87
CA ALA A 147 6.22 -13.89 -2.55
C ALA A 147 5.71 -12.46 -2.29
N ALA A 148 5.92 -11.53 -3.24
CA ALA A 148 5.47 -10.15 -3.08
C ALA A 148 3.94 -10.02 -2.91
N PRO A 149 3.07 -10.65 -3.74
CA PRO A 149 1.63 -10.64 -3.53
C PRO A 149 1.21 -11.22 -2.18
N LEU A 150 1.81 -12.32 -1.72
CA LEU A 150 1.46 -12.91 -0.42
C LEU A 150 1.80 -11.97 0.75
N ILE A 151 2.90 -11.23 0.66
CA ILE A 151 3.26 -10.20 1.64
C ILE A 151 2.25 -9.04 1.58
N THR A 152 1.84 -8.63 0.37
CA THR A 152 0.81 -7.60 0.20
C THR A 152 -0.54 -8.05 0.75
N CYS A 153 -0.97 -9.29 0.50
CA CYS A 153 -2.17 -9.87 1.10
C CYS A 153 -2.10 -9.82 2.63
N PHE A 154 -0.94 -10.14 3.21
CA PHE A 154 -0.76 -10.09 4.65
C PHE A 154 -0.89 -8.67 5.21
N TRP A 155 -0.31 -7.67 4.54
CA TRP A 155 -0.52 -6.26 4.88
C TRP A 155 -2.01 -5.87 4.87
N PHE A 156 -2.76 -6.26 3.83
CA PHE A 156 -4.20 -6.00 3.74
C PHE A 156 -4.98 -6.72 4.84
N SER A 157 -4.62 -7.95 5.19
CA SER A 157 -5.25 -8.68 6.30
C SER A 157 -4.99 -8.01 7.64
N ILE A 158 -3.79 -7.47 7.88
CA ILE A 158 -3.48 -6.77 9.13
C ILE A 158 -4.26 -5.46 9.23
N VAL A 159 -4.10 -4.56 8.26
CA VAL A 159 -4.69 -3.22 8.33
C VAL A 159 -6.20 -3.27 8.09
N GLY A 160 -6.62 -3.89 6.99
CA GLY A 160 -8.03 -4.00 6.61
C GLY A 160 -8.81 -4.97 7.50
N GLY A 161 -8.20 -6.10 7.87
CA GLY A 161 -8.84 -7.07 8.77
C GLY A 161 -9.03 -6.53 10.18
N SER A 162 -8.10 -5.72 10.70
CA SER A 162 -8.30 -5.02 11.98
C SER A 162 -9.46 -4.05 11.92
N GLY A 163 -9.54 -3.24 10.85
CA GLY A 163 -10.67 -2.33 10.64
C GLY A 163 -12.00 -3.08 10.58
N LEU A 164 -12.07 -4.15 9.79
CA LEU A 164 -13.27 -4.97 9.68
C LEU A 164 -13.68 -5.59 11.02
N ALA A 165 -12.73 -6.08 11.81
CA ALA A 165 -13.00 -6.62 13.13
C ALA A 165 -13.57 -5.56 14.08
N PHE A 166 -13.04 -4.33 14.05
CA PHE A 166 -13.56 -3.24 14.87
C PHE A 166 -14.96 -2.81 14.46
N GLU A 167 -15.23 -2.75 13.15
CA GLU A 167 -16.56 -2.42 12.62
C GLU A 167 -17.60 -3.49 12.96
N LEU A 168 -17.23 -4.77 12.89
CA LEU A 168 -18.11 -5.86 13.29
C LEU A 168 -18.40 -5.85 14.80
N ALA A 169 -17.44 -5.43 15.62
CA ALA A 169 -17.61 -5.32 17.06
C ALA A 169 -18.43 -4.09 17.46
N ASN A 170 -18.23 -2.95 16.77
CA ASN A 170 -18.91 -1.69 17.00
C ASN A 170 -19.27 -1.05 15.65
N PRO A 171 -20.47 -1.32 15.11
CA PRO A 171 -20.88 -0.77 13.82
C PRO A 171 -20.88 0.77 13.81
N GLY A 172 -20.31 1.35 12.76
CA GLY A 172 -20.15 2.79 12.55
C GLY A 172 -18.92 3.40 13.21
N LEU A 173 -17.96 2.58 13.64
CA LEU A 173 -16.74 3.04 14.31
C LEU A 173 -15.66 3.51 13.32
N ILE A 174 -15.63 2.91 12.12
CA ILE A 174 -14.74 3.31 11.02
C ILE A 174 -15.54 3.80 9.81
#